data_AF-A0A7K3QPW4-F1
#
_entry.id   AF-A0A7K3QPW4-F1
#
_cell.length_a   1.000
_cell.length_b   1.000
_cell.length_c   1.000
_cell.angle_alpha   90.00
_cell.angle_beta   90.00
_cell.angle_gamma   90.00
#
_symmetry.space_group_name_H-M   'P 1'
#
loop_
_entity.id
_entity.type
_entity.pdbx_description
1 polymer ?
#
loop_
_entity_poly.entity_id
_entity_poly.type
_entity_poly.pdbx_seq_one_letter_code
_entity_poly.pdbx_strand_id
1 'polypeptide(L)' 'MGHGELLLDRTPGAVFAELAKGRARVVRDSGTGVAGALIRPDGVVAWATDTPDPDGLEEPLSHWTT' A
#
# COMPACT_ATOMS: atom_id res chain seq x y z
N MET A 1 14.74 3.61 -7.23
CA MET A 1 14.91 3.32 -5.79
C MET A 1 13.71 3.96 -5.12
N GLY A 2 12.80 3.16 -4.53
CA GLY A 2 11.58 3.68 -3.91
C GLY A 2 11.92 4.32 -2.57
N HIS A 3 11.80 5.64 -2.49
CA HIS A 3 12.13 6.42 -1.31
C HIS A 3 10.87 7.15 -0.86
N GLY A 4 10.04 6.51 -0.03
CA GLY A 4 8.87 7.21 0.52
C GLY A 4 7.94 6.28 1.28
N GLU A 5 7.09 5.60 0.55
CA GLU A 5 5.95 4.91 1.15
C GLU A 5 6.22 3.43 1.42
N LEU A 6 5.57 2.95 2.48
CA LEU A 6 5.41 1.54 2.78
C LEU A 6 3.98 1.13 2.46
N LEU A 7 3.81 0.10 1.64
CA LEU A 7 2.53 -0.54 1.41
C LEU A 7 2.51 -1.88 2.13
N LEU A 8 1.60 -2.02 3.10
CA LEU A 8 1.20 -3.32 3.64
C LEU A 8 0.22 -3.97 2.66
N ASP A 9 0.49 -5.21 2.26
CA ASP A 9 -0.40 -6.04 1.45
C ASP A 9 -0.55 -7.44 2.05
N ARG A 10 -1.75 -7.71 2.58
CA ARG A 10 -2.15 -9.02 3.13
C ARG A 10 -3.13 -9.77 2.22
N THR A 11 -3.39 -9.24 1.03
CA THR A 11 -4.31 -9.88 0.10
C THR A 11 -3.72 -11.18 -0.43
N PRO A 12 -4.54 -12.23 -0.59
CA PRO A 12 -4.16 -13.38 -1.41
C PRO A 12 -3.80 -12.92 -2.82
N GLY A 13 -2.71 -13.43 -3.39
CA GLY A 13 -2.34 -13.13 -4.78
C GLY A 13 -1.73 -11.74 -5.03
N ALA A 14 -1.46 -10.96 -3.97
CA ALA A 14 -0.67 -9.74 -4.07
C ALA A 14 -1.32 -8.57 -4.83
N VAL A 15 -2.63 -8.40 -4.65
CA VAL A 15 -3.46 -7.42 -5.37
C VAL A 15 -2.88 -6.01 -5.26
N PHE A 16 -2.57 -5.55 -4.04
CA PHE A 16 -2.07 -4.19 -3.84
C PHE A 16 -0.60 -4.04 -4.23
N ALA A 17 0.20 -5.07 -3.99
CA ALA A 17 1.61 -5.07 -4.35
C ALA A 17 1.85 -4.94 -5.87
N GLU A 18 1.01 -5.59 -6.68
CA GLU A 18 1.09 -5.46 -8.14
C GLU A 18 0.80 -4.03 -8.59
N LEU A 19 -0.17 -3.36 -7.98
CA LEU A 19 -0.45 -1.94 -8.24
C LEU A 19 0.72 -1.05 -7.80
N ALA A 20 1.31 -1.28 -6.64
CA ALA A 20 2.40 -0.43 -6.12
C ALA A 20 3.80 -0.76 -6.66
N LYS A 21 3.92 -1.64 -7.65
CA LYS A 21 5.20 -2.11 -8.19
C LYS A 21 6.08 -0.95 -8.67
N GLY A 22 7.24 -0.80 -8.03
CA GLY A 22 8.19 0.27 -8.33
C GLY A 22 7.80 1.65 -7.79
N ARG A 23 6.63 1.78 -7.14
CA ARG A 23 6.10 3.02 -6.57
C ARG A 23 6.22 3.08 -5.05
N ALA A 24 6.02 1.95 -4.36
CA ALA A 24 6.18 1.87 -2.91
C ALA A 24 6.99 0.64 -2.47
N ARG A 25 7.50 0.66 -1.24
CA ARG A 25 8.08 -0.53 -0.60
C ARG A 25 6.96 -1.43 -0.10
N VAL A 26 6.82 -2.61 -0.68
CA VAL A 26 5.80 -3.57 -0.29
C VAL A 26 6.28 -4.41 0.90
N VAL A 27 5.43 -4.53 1.91
CA VAL A 27 5.53 -5.49 3.02
C VAL A 27 4.34 -6.44 2.93
N ARG A 28 4.65 -7.75 2.94
CA ARG A 28 3.65 -8.81 2.99
C ARG A 28 3.77 -9.53 4.32
N ASP A 29 2.64 -9.79 4.96
CA ASP A 29 2.55 -10.66 6.12
C ASP A 29 1.25 -11.51 6.05
N SER A 30 1.05 -12.40 7.02
CA SER A 30 -0.16 -13.23 7.16
C SER A 30 -1.02 -12.82 8.36
N GLY A 31 -0.96 -11.55 8.76
CA GLY A 31 -1.70 -11.01 9.89
C GLY A 31 -3.19 -10.82 9.58
N THR A 32 -3.94 -10.37 10.59
CA THR A 32 -5.39 -10.10 10.50
C THR A 32 -5.68 -8.62 10.73
N GLY A 33 -6.92 -8.19 10.45
CA GLY A 33 -7.36 -6.80 10.53
C GLY A 33 -7.37 -6.13 9.16
N VAL A 34 -6.64 -5.03 9.01
CA VAL A 34 -6.51 -4.28 7.75
C VAL A 34 -5.86 -5.18 6.68
N ALA A 35 -6.49 -5.29 5.51
CA ALA A 35 -6.01 -6.06 4.37
C ALA A 35 -4.88 -5.33 3.62
N GLY A 36 -4.91 -4.00 3.60
CA GLY A 36 -3.83 -3.19 3.06
C GLY A 36 -3.79 -1.78 3.61
N ALA A 37 -2.60 -1.21 3.69
CA ALA A 37 -2.38 0.17 4.13
C ALA A 37 -1.19 0.79 3.43
N LEU A 38 -1.35 2.01 2.92
CA LEU A 38 -0.26 2.82 2.40
C LEU A 38 0.13 3.85 3.46
N ILE A 39 1.39 3.79 3.87
CA ILE A 39 1.95 4.57 4.97
C ILE A 39 3.04 5.46 4.39
N ARG A 40 2.90 6.76 4.62
CA ARG A 40 3.89 7.77 4.25
C ARG A 40 5.14 7.64 5.12
N PRO A 41 6.29 8.18 4.69
CA PRO A 41 7.52 8.11 5.48
C PRO A 41 7.43 8.83 6.84
N ASP A 42 6.48 9.76 7.00
CA ASP A 42 6.19 10.43 8.28
C ASP A 42 5.26 9.60 9.21
N GLY A 43 4.87 8.40 8.79
CA GLY A 43 4.02 7.48 9.56
C GLY A 43 2.51 7.71 9.40
N VAL A 44 2.08 8.69 8.59
CA VAL A 44 0.65 8.92 8.32
C VAL A 44 0.12 7.83 7.38
N VAL A 45 -1.04 7.26 7.72
CA VAL A 45 -1.78 6.35 6.85
C VAL A 45 -2.51 7.18 5.78
N ALA A 46 -2.02 7.10 4.55
CA ALA A 46 -2.62 7.80 3.40
C ALA A 46 -3.80 7.04 2.80
N TRP A 47 -3.82 5.72 2.98
CA TRP A 47 -4.91 4.84 2.55
C TRP A 47 -4.91 3.56 3.38
N ALA A 48 -6.09 3.01 3.67
CA ALA A 48 -6.24 1.70 4.27
C ALA A 48 -7.59 1.08 3.93
N THR A 49 -7.63 -0.25 3.87
CA THR A 49 -8.84 -1.03 3.63
C THR A 49 -8.78 -2.35 4.40
N ASP A 50 -9.93 -2.85 4.85
CA ASP A 50 -10.11 -4.19 5.42
C ASP A 50 -10.54 -5.23 4.36
N THR A 51 -10.82 -4.81 3.13
CA THR A 51 -11.20 -5.66 2.01
C THR A 51 -10.04 -5.83 1.02
N PRO A 52 -10.04 -6.86 0.14
CA PRO A 52 -9.05 -6.97 -0.93
C PRO A 52 -9.28 -6.00 -2.09
N ASP A 53 -10.22 -5.04 -1.96
CA ASP A 53 -10.56 -4.07 -2.99
C ASP A 53 -9.55 -2.90 -2.99
N PRO A 54 -8.85 -2.64 -4.11
CA PRO A 54 -7.86 -1.56 -4.21
C PRO A 54 -8.47 -0.17 -4.43
N ASP A 55 -9.79 -0.02 -4.37
CA ASP A 55 -10.45 1.28 -4.56
C ASP A 55 -9.80 2.40 -3.71
N GLY A 56 -9.45 3.49 -4.40
CA GLY A 56 -8.79 4.65 -3.81
C GLY A 56 -7.28 4.51 -3.56
N LEU A 57 -6.65 3.38 -3.87
CA LEU A 57 -5.19 3.20 -3.71
C LEU A 57 -4.37 3.95 -4.78
N GLU A 58 -4.89 4.10 -5.99
CA GLU A 58 -4.14 4.65 -7.13
C GLU A 58 -3.83 6.15 -6.98
N GLU A 59 -4.77 6.92 -6.42
CA GLU A 59 -4.61 8.36 -6.19
C GLU A 59 -3.41 8.67 -5.27
N PRO A 60 -3.30 8.09 -4.05
CA PRO A 60 -2.15 8.33 -3.19
C PRO A 60 -0.85 7.68 -3.70
N LEU A 61 -0.90 6.63 -4.53
CA LEU A 61 0.30 6.13 -5.22
C LEU A 61 0.82 7.09 -6.30
N SER A 62 -0.04 7.93 -6.86
CA SER A 62 0.31 8.88 -7.92
C SER A 62 0.75 10.25 -7.40
N HIS A 63 0.17 10.68 -6.26
CA HIS A 63 0.32 12.05 -5.76
C HIS A 63 1.65 12.37 -5.08
N TRP A 64 2.43 11.38 -4.64
CA TRP A 64 3.56 11.61 -3.73
C TRP A 64 4.94 11.42 -4.39
N THR A 65 4.99 11.61 -5.71
CA THR A 65 6.25 11.74 -6.45
C THR A 65 6.78 13.18 -6.32
N THR A 66 7.41 13.52 -5.20
CA THR A 66 8.18 14.79 -5.08
C THR A 66 9.46 14.58 -4.30
#